data_AF-A0A895YNV4-F1
#
_entry.id   AF-A0A895YNV4-F1
#
_cell.length_a   1.000
_cell.length_b   1.000
_cell.length_c   1.000
_cell.angle_alpha   90.00
_cell.angle_beta   90.00
_cell.angle_gamma   90.00
#
_symmetry.space_group_name_H-M   'P 1'
#
loop_
_entity.id
_entity.type
_entity.pdbx_description
1 polymer ?
#
loop_
_entity_poly.entity_id
_entity_poly.type
_entity_poly.pdbx_seq_one_letter_code
_entity_poly.pdbx_strand_id
1 'polypeptide(L)'
;MPSEFAKQLGARLRAIRQQQGLSLQGVEEKSGGRWKAVVVGSYERGDRAVTVNRLAEIAEFYRVPVSELLPEGTPIQFDFAGKVVLDLEKLYDRKEDDLTHVANYARAIQHQRGDYNGRVLSIRASDLQALAIVYDEAPADLIDRLADNDMLVSDPRALFES
;
A
#
# COMPACT_ATOMS: atom_id res chain seq x y z
N MET A 1 -20.07 -24.38 -10.56
CA MET A 1 -20.12 -22.91 -10.38
C MET A 1 -18.71 -22.41 -10.11
N PRO A 2 -18.23 -21.37 -10.82
CA PRO A 2 -16.94 -20.75 -10.51
C PRO A 2 -16.89 -20.29 -9.05
N SER A 3 -15.77 -20.51 -8.35
CA SER A 3 -15.59 -19.92 -7.02
C SER A 3 -15.55 -18.39 -7.14
N GLU A 4 -16.04 -17.68 -6.13
CA GLU A 4 -15.95 -16.21 -6.08
C GLU A 4 -14.51 -15.73 -6.26
N PHE A 5 -13.55 -16.47 -5.70
CA PHE A 5 -12.12 -16.24 -5.91
C PHE A 5 -11.72 -16.29 -7.39
N ALA A 6 -12.18 -17.31 -8.14
CA ALA A 6 -11.85 -17.45 -9.56
C ALA A 6 -12.46 -16.31 -10.41
N LYS A 7 -13.66 -15.83 -10.06
CA LYS A 7 -14.28 -14.69 -10.75
C LYS A 7 -13.53 -13.38 -10.48
N GLN A 8 -13.13 -13.14 -9.24
CA GLN A 8 -12.37 -11.93 -8.86
C GLN A 8 -10.99 -11.92 -9.53
N LEU A 9 -10.30 -13.07 -9.57
CA LEU A 9 -9.03 -13.24 -10.28
C LEU A 9 -9.22 -12.96 -11.77
N GLY A 10 -10.26 -13.55 -12.38
CA GLY A 10 -10.59 -13.34 -13.79
C GLY A 10 -10.87 -11.87 -14.11
N ALA A 11 -11.59 -11.17 -13.22
CA ALA A 11 -11.86 -9.74 -13.37
C ALA A 11 -10.58 -8.90 -13.33
N ARG A 12 -9.64 -9.20 -12.43
CA ARG A 12 -8.32 -8.54 -12.38
C ARG A 12 -7.50 -8.78 -13.64
N LEU A 13 -7.46 -10.02 -14.12
CA LEU A 13 -6.78 -10.36 -15.37
C LEU A 13 -7.35 -9.56 -16.56
N ARG A 14 -8.68 -9.41 -16.62
CA ARG A 14 -9.35 -8.58 -17.63
C ARG A 14 -8.96 -7.10 -17.50
N ALA A 15 -8.94 -6.57 -16.29
CA ALA A 15 -8.60 -5.17 -16.04
C ALA A 15 -7.18 -4.84 -16.50
N ILE A 16 -6.19 -5.68 -16.17
CA ILE A 16 -4.80 -5.51 -16.59
C ILE A 16 -4.68 -5.58 -18.12
N ARG A 17 -5.37 -6.54 -18.77
CA ARG A 17 -5.39 -6.62 -20.23
C ARG A 17 -5.94 -5.33 -20.87
N GLN A 18 -7.06 -4.82 -20.34
CA GLN A 18 -7.71 -3.61 -20.84
C GLN A 18 -6.86 -2.35 -20.60
N GLN A 19 -6.19 -2.25 -19.45
CA GLN A 19 -5.27 -1.15 -19.13
C GLN A 19 -4.10 -1.09 -20.12
N GLN A 20 -3.64 -2.24 -20.62
CA GLN A 20 -2.63 -2.31 -21.69
C GLN A 20 -3.20 -2.13 -23.11
N GLY A 21 -4.50 -1.84 -23.25
CA GLY A 21 -5.15 -1.62 -24.54
C GLY A 21 -5.28 -2.88 -25.41
N LEU A 22 -5.14 -4.07 -24.84
CA LEU A 22 -5.16 -5.32 -25.60
C LEU A 22 -6.58 -5.90 -25.69
N SER A 23 -7.02 -6.29 -26.88
CA SER A 23 -8.17 -7.19 -27.04
C SER A 23 -7.76 -8.64 -26.73
N LEU A 24 -8.72 -9.55 -26.53
CA LEU A 24 -8.39 -10.99 -26.37
C LEU A 24 -7.63 -11.54 -27.57
N GLN A 25 -8.00 -11.09 -28.78
CA GLN A 25 -7.29 -11.42 -30.01
C GLN A 25 -5.89 -10.78 -30.04
N GLY A 26 -5.77 -9.52 -29.61
CA GLY A 26 -4.48 -8.84 -29.51
C GLY A 26 -3.51 -9.52 -28.54
N VAL A 27 -4.01 -10.16 -27.48
CA VAL A 27 -3.19 -11.01 -26.59
C VAL A 27 -2.66 -12.24 -27.32
N GLU A 28 -3.49 -12.90 -28.12
CA GLU A 28 -3.07 -14.05 -28.92
C GLU A 28 -2.00 -13.66 -29.95
N GLU A 29 -2.21 -12.56 -30.66
CA GLU A 29 -1.27 -12.03 -31.65
C GLU A 29 0.06 -11.62 -31.00
N LYS A 30 0.01 -10.81 -29.93
CA LYS A 30 1.20 -10.34 -29.20
C LYS A 30 2.01 -11.48 -28.58
N SER A 31 1.35 -12.59 -28.21
CA SER A 31 1.99 -13.76 -27.62
C SER A 31 2.46 -14.81 -28.63
N GLY A 32 2.31 -14.56 -29.93
CA GLY A 32 2.64 -15.53 -30.97
C GLY A 32 1.80 -16.81 -30.89
N GLY A 33 0.55 -16.71 -30.41
CA GLY A 33 -0.36 -17.83 -30.25
C GLY A 33 -0.19 -18.64 -28.96
N ARG A 34 0.76 -18.28 -28.08
CA ARG A 34 0.93 -18.93 -26.77
C ARG A 34 -0.31 -18.74 -25.89
N TRP A 35 -0.91 -17.55 -25.92
CA TRP A 35 -2.12 -17.22 -25.17
C TRP A 35 -3.34 -17.16 -26.09
N LYS A 36 -4.01 -18.29 -26.27
CA LYS A 36 -5.24 -18.36 -27.07
C LYS A 36 -6.34 -17.46 -26.51
N ALA A 37 -6.95 -16.64 -27.36
CA ALA A 37 -7.99 -15.68 -26.98
C ALA A 37 -9.14 -16.33 -26.20
N VAL A 38 -9.57 -17.51 -26.65
CA VAL A 38 -10.62 -18.31 -26.01
C VAL A 38 -10.24 -18.76 -24.60
N VAL A 39 -8.98 -19.15 -24.41
CA VAL A 39 -8.46 -19.63 -23.11
C VAL A 39 -8.36 -18.48 -22.13
N VAL A 40 -7.78 -17.35 -22.54
CA VAL A 40 -7.70 -16.14 -21.71
C VAL A 40 -9.10 -15.65 -21.35
N GLY A 41 -10.03 -15.62 -22.31
CA GLY A 41 -11.41 -15.23 -22.04
C GLY A 41 -12.13 -16.15 -21.04
N SER A 42 -11.81 -17.44 -21.02
CA SER A 42 -12.34 -18.39 -20.03
C SER A 42 -11.77 -18.14 -18.63
N TYR A 43 -10.50 -17.77 -18.51
CA TYR A 43 -9.91 -17.33 -17.24
C TYR A 43 -10.56 -16.03 -16.75
N GLU A 44 -10.76 -15.05 -17.63
CA GLU A 44 -11.35 -13.76 -17.26
C GLU A 44 -12.79 -13.85 -16.75
N ARG A 45 -13.54 -14.85 -17.18
CA ARG A 45 -14.92 -15.09 -16.70
C ARG A 45 -14.96 -15.99 -15.46
N GLY A 46 -13.83 -16.60 -15.09
CA GLY A 46 -13.75 -17.61 -14.04
C GLY A 46 -14.32 -18.97 -14.44
N ASP A 47 -14.66 -19.17 -15.72
CA ASP A 47 -15.22 -20.45 -16.23
C ASP A 47 -14.20 -21.59 -16.12
N ARG A 48 -12.91 -21.26 -16.18
CA ARG A 48 -11.79 -22.20 -16.07
C ARG A 48 -10.84 -21.77 -14.97
N ALA A 49 -10.47 -22.71 -14.12
CA ALA A 49 -9.42 -22.49 -13.13
C ALA A 49 -8.05 -22.29 -13.82
N VAL A 50 -7.28 -21.33 -13.30
CA VAL A 50 -5.90 -21.09 -13.69
C VAL A 50 -4.97 -21.73 -12.66
N THR A 51 -3.94 -22.44 -13.13
CA THR A 51 -2.92 -23.00 -12.22
C THR A 51 -1.95 -21.89 -11.81
N VAL A 52 -1.28 -22.05 -10.66
CA VAL A 52 -0.29 -21.08 -10.16
C VAL A 52 0.82 -20.81 -11.19
N ASN A 53 1.35 -21.86 -11.83
CA ASN A 53 2.36 -21.72 -12.87
C ASN A 53 1.85 -20.89 -14.06
N ARG A 54 0.61 -21.15 -14.52
CA ARG A 54 0.02 -20.36 -15.60
C ARG A 54 -0.23 -18.91 -15.19
N LEU A 55 -0.62 -18.68 -13.94
CA LEU A 55 -0.78 -17.33 -13.42
C LEU A 55 0.54 -16.55 -13.45
N ALA A 56 1.64 -17.18 -13.04
CA ALA A 56 2.98 -16.59 -13.09
C ALA A 56 3.41 -16.25 -14.53
N GLU A 57 3.21 -17.17 -15.48
CA GLU A 57 3.52 -16.91 -16.90
C GLU A 57 2.67 -15.77 -17.49
N ILE A 58 1.40 -15.65 -17.08
CA ILE A 58 0.52 -14.55 -17.51
C ILE A 58 0.99 -13.22 -16.91
N ALA A 59 1.39 -13.22 -15.63
CA ALA A 59 1.94 -12.05 -14.96
C ALA A 59 3.21 -11.55 -15.67
N GLU A 60 4.11 -12.47 -16.04
CA GLU A 60 5.31 -12.17 -16.81
C GLU A 60 4.96 -11.59 -18.20
N PHE A 61 4.00 -12.19 -18.91
CA PHE A 61 3.54 -11.69 -20.21
C PHE A 61 3.01 -10.25 -20.13
N TYR A 62 2.24 -9.93 -19.08
CA TYR A 62 1.75 -8.58 -18.83
C TYR A 62 2.76 -7.68 -18.10
N ARG A 63 3.92 -8.19 -17.69
CA ARG A 63 4.93 -7.46 -16.92
C ARG A 63 4.37 -6.83 -15.63
N VAL A 64 3.56 -7.60 -14.90
CA VAL A 64 3.01 -7.21 -13.59
C VAL A 64 3.43 -8.23 -12.53
N PRO A 65 3.56 -7.84 -11.25
CA PRO A 65 3.72 -8.79 -10.16
C PRO A 65 2.56 -9.80 -10.11
N VAL A 66 2.82 -11.05 -9.73
CA VAL A 66 1.75 -12.08 -9.64
C VAL A 66 0.67 -11.71 -8.61
N SER A 67 1.04 -10.93 -7.58
CA SER A 67 0.14 -10.40 -6.55
C SER A 67 -0.95 -9.50 -7.14
N GLU A 68 -0.67 -8.77 -8.22
CA GLU A 68 -1.66 -7.92 -8.91
C GLU A 68 -2.78 -8.75 -9.55
N LEU A 69 -2.52 -10.01 -9.91
CA LEU A 69 -3.51 -10.90 -10.48
C LEU A 69 -4.36 -11.60 -9.42
N LEU A 70 -3.86 -11.73 -8.21
CA LEU A 70 -4.61 -12.34 -7.13
C LEU A 70 -5.77 -11.41 -6.74
N PRO A 71 -6.95 -11.95 -6.44
CA PRO A 71 -7.98 -11.19 -5.74
C PRO A 71 -7.31 -10.55 -4.53
N GLU A 72 -7.55 -9.25 -4.31
CA GLU A 72 -7.28 -8.68 -3.00
C GLU A 72 -8.14 -9.50 -2.02
N GLY A 73 -7.50 -10.44 -1.32
CA GLY A 73 -7.83 -10.62 0.08
C GLY A 73 -7.72 -9.22 0.67
N THR A 74 -8.75 -8.81 1.42
CA THR A 74 -8.90 -7.52 2.11
C THR A 74 -7.68 -6.66 1.93
N PRO A 75 -7.76 -5.52 1.19
CA PRO A 75 -6.59 -4.73 0.85
C PRO A 75 -5.64 -4.77 2.03
N ILE A 76 -4.34 -4.98 1.79
CA ILE A 76 -3.36 -4.56 2.78
C ILE A 76 -3.46 -3.02 2.79
N GLN A 77 -4.60 -2.47 3.24
CA GLN A 77 -4.59 -1.61 4.40
C GLN A 77 -3.53 -2.23 5.28
N PHE A 78 -2.35 -1.63 5.22
CA PHE A 78 -1.60 -1.49 6.44
C PHE A 78 -2.60 -0.82 7.40
N ASP A 79 -3.43 -1.65 8.05
CA ASP A 79 -3.96 -1.37 9.36
C ASP A 79 -2.70 -1.27 10.22
N PHE A 80 -2.00 -0.15 10.09
CA PHE A 80 -1.40 0.46 11.25
C PHE A 80 -2.59 0.73 12.16
N ALA A 81 -2.98 -0.29 12.92
CA ALA A 81 -4.15 -0.30 13.78
C ALA A 81 -4.02 0.70 14.96
N GLY A 82 -3.00 1.56 14.93
CA GLY A 82 -2.85 2.72 15.78
C GLY A 82 -2.85 3.98 14.95
N LYS A 83 -3.77 4.89 15.26
CA LYS A 83 -3.59 6.32 15.01
C LYS A 83 -2.20 6.70 15.55
N VAL A 84 -1.22 6.94 14.69
CA VAL A 84 0.11 7.38 15.13
C VAL A 84 -0.03 8.81 15.62
N VAL A 85 0.26 9.02 16.90
CA VAL A 85 0.22 10.31 17.55
C VAL A 85 1.63 10.65 18.00
N LEU A 86 2.20 11.70 17.41
CA LEU A 86 3.53 12.20 17.72
C LEU A 86 3.46 13.11 18.94
N ASP A 87 4.43 12.97 19.84
CA ASP A 87 4.74 13.95 20.88
C ASP A 87 5.59 15.07 20.28
N LEU A 88 4.99 16.26 20.08
CA LEU A 88 5.68 17.36 19.41
C LEU A 88 6.69 18.05 20.32
N GLU A 89 6.50 18.01 21.64
CA GLU A 89 7.44 18.61 22.60
C GLU A 89 8.75 17.84 22.57
N LYS A 90 8.70 16.52 22.70
CA LYS A 90 9.89 15.67 22.62
C LYS A 90 10.54 15.68 21.24
N LEU A 91 9.73 15.73 20.19
CA LEU A 91 10.21 15.75 18.81
C LEU A 91 10.99 17.03 18.50
N TYR A 92 10.58 18.19 19.03
CA TYR A 92 11.24 19.46 18.77
C TYR A 92 12.36 19.79 19.76
N ASP A 93 12.39 19.18 20.95
CA ASP A 93 13.49 19.36 21.91
C ASP A 93 14.76 18.60 21.52
N ARG A 94 14.65 17.60 20.64
CA ARG A 94 15.82 16.89 20.11
C ARG A 94 16.69 17.77 19.23
N LYS A 95 18.00 17.61 19.41
CA LYS A 95 19.06 18.26 18.62
C LYS A 95 19.68 17.34 17.55
N GLU A 96 19.29 16.07 17.49
CA GLU A 96 19.86 15.07 16.57
C GLU A 96 19.13 14.99 15.23
N ASP A 97 19.90 14.66 14.18
CA ASP A 97 19.45 14.65 12.78
C ASP A 97 18.59 13.43 12.39
N ASP A 98 18.55 12.37 13.21
CA ASP A 98 17.95 11.08 12.82
C ASP A 98 16.42 11.15 12.62
N LEU A 99 15.75 12.18 13.16
CA LEU A 99 14.31 12.40 12.98
C LEU A 99 13.97 13.75 12.35
N THR A 100 14.95 14.44 11.74
CA THR A 100 14.77 15.78 11.16
C THR A 100 13.64 15.82 10.13
N HIS A 101 13.49 14.78 9.30
CA HIS A 101 12.41 14.73 8.32
C HIS A 101 11.03 14.58 8.96
N VAL A 102 10.92 13.88 10.10
CA VAL A 102 9.66 13.76 10.85
C VAL A 102 9.27 15.11 11.43
N ALA A 103 10.21 15.82 12.06
CA ALA A 103 9.99 17.15 12.61
C ALA A 103 9.56 18.17 11.55
N ASN A 104 10.22 18.17 10.38
CA ASN A 104 9.87 19.07 9.27
C ASN A 104 8.49 18.76 8.70
N TYR A 105 8.15 17.48 8.56
CA TYR A 105 6.84 17.06 8.07
C TYR A 105 5.72 17.42 9.07
N ALA A 106 5.96 17.21 10.37
CA ALA A 106 5.04 17.60 11.42
C ALA A 106 4.74 19.12 11.39
N ARG A 107 5.76 19.97 11.24
CA ARG A 107 5.59 21.42 11.07
C ARG A 107 4.76 21.78 9.83
N ALA A 108 4.99 21.10 8.71
CA ALA A 108 4.22 21.32 7.49
C ALA A 108 2.73 20.99 7.70
N ILE A 109 2.42 19.88 8.38
CA ILE A 109 1.05 19.51 8.74
C ILE A 109 0.44 20.55 9.69
N GLN A 110 1.15 20.97 10.74
CA GLN A 110 0.66 22.00 11.67
C GLN A 110 0.33 23.31 10.96
N HIS A 111 1.22 23.78 10.09
CA HIS A 111 1.02 25.00 9.31
C HIS A 111 -0.20 24.88 8.38
N GLN A 112 -0.38 23.74 7.70
CA GLN A 112 -1.54 23.49 6.85
C GLN A 112 -2.86 23.44 7.63
N ARG A 113 -2.84 22.92 8.87
CA ARG A 113 -4.02 22.84 9.75
C ARG A 113 -4.31 24.13 10.51
N GLY A 114 -3.36 25.06 10.56
CA GLY A 114 -3.40 26.21 11.46
C GLY A 114 -3.26 25.83 12.93
N ASP A 115 -2.69 24.65 13.22
CA ASP A 115 -2.57 24.07 14.57
C ASP A 115 -1.16 24.30 15.13
N TYR A 116 -0.92 25.53 15.60
CA TYR A 116 0.39 25.97 16.10
C TYR A 116 0.62 25.69 17.58
N ASN A 117 -0.44 25.33 18.33
CA ASN A 117 -0.38 25.11 19.78
C ASN A 117 -0.50 23.62 20.16
N GLY A 118 -0.55 22.71 19.18
CA GLY A 118 -0.60 21.28 19.44
C GLY A 118 0.65 20.78 20.16
N ARG A 119 0.48 20.17 21.33
CA ARG A 119 1.51 19.37 22.02
C ARG A 119 1.67 17.98 21.40
N VAL A 120 0.65 17.54 20.68
CA VAL A 120 0.62 16.26 19.97
C VAL A 120 0.11 16.43 18.55
N LEU A 121 0.55 15.55 17.65
CA LEU A 121 0.08 15.54 16.28
C LEU A 121 -0.31 14.13 15.84
N SER A 122 -1.57 13.96 15.47
CA SER A 122 -1.98 12.74 14.77
C SER A 122 -1.66 12.83 13.29
N ILE A 123 -0.88 11.85 12.82
CA ILE A 123 -0.53 11.67 11.41
C ILE A 123 -1.38 10.56 10.77
N ARG A 124 -1.63 10.69 9.47
CA ARG A 124 -2.38 9.69 8.69
C ARG A 124 -1.44 8.57 8.25
N ALA A 125 -2.00 7.42 7.87
CA ALA A 125 -1.23 6.32 7.29
C ALA A 125 -0.46 6.73 6.03
N SER A 126 -1.03 7.61 5.19
CA SER A 126 -0.34 8.17 4.01
C SER A 126 0.88 9.02 4.37
N ASP A 127 0.80 9.75 5.48
CA ASP A 127 1.89 10.61 5.96
C ASP A 127 3.05 9.74 6.47
N LEU A 128 2.71 8.68 7.22
CA LEU A 128 3.67 7.68 7.67
C LEU A 128 4.35 6.97 6.48
N GLN A 129 3.59 6.60 5.45
CA GLN A 129 4.16 6.01 4.22
C GLN A 129 5.12 6.97 3.52
N ALA A 130 4.77 8.26 3.41
CA ALA A 130 5.65 9.25 2.81
C ALA A 130 6.97 9.41 3.60
N LEU A 131 6.89 9.41 4.94
CA LEU A 131 8.07 9.47 5.80
C LEU A 131 8.92 8.20 5.68
N ALA A 132 8.31 7.02 5.65
CA ALA A 132 9.01 5.75 5.51
C ALA A 132 9.84 5.69 4.22
N ILE A 133 9.30 6.23 3.12
CA ILE A 133 10.04 6.37 1.85
C ILE A 133 11.27 7.29 1.99
N VAL A 134 11.16 8.38 2.76
CA VAL A 134 12.29 9.31 2.98
C VAL A 134 13.41 8.66 3.78
N TYR A 135 13.06 7.78 4.73
CA TYR A 135 14.03 7.04 5.54
C TYR A 135 14.52 5.73 4.90
N ASP A 136 14.03 5.37 3.71
CA ASP A 136 14.31 4.09 3.04
C ASP A 136 13.97 2.86 3.92
N GLU A 137 12.85 2.94 4.64
CA GLU A 137 12.40 1.95 5.61
C GLU A 137 10.97 1.48 5.33
N ALA A 138 10.59 0.28 5.82
CA ALA A 138 9.19 -0.08 5.85
C ALA A 138 8.47 0.77 6.92
N PRO A 139 7.18 1.10 6.77
CA PRO A 139 6.55 1.99 7.74
C PRO A 139 6.33 1.35 9.12
N ALA A 140 6.41 0.02 9.24
CA ALA A 140 6.47 -0.67 10.53
C ALA A 140 7.80 -0.39 11.25
N ASP A 141 8.93 -0.47 10.55
CA ASP A 141 10.25 -0.19 11.10
C ASP A 141 10.37 1.28 11.54
N LEU A 142 9.76 2.21 10.78
CA LEU A 142 9.69 3.61 11.19
C LEU A 142 8.83 3.81 12.45
N ILE A 143 7.75 3.04 12.63
CA ILE A 143 6.97 3.08 13.88
C ILE A 143 7.82 2.60 15.05
N ASP A 144 8.51 1.48 14.90
CA ASP A 144 9.37 0.94 15.94
C ASP A 144 10.47 1.93 16.29
N ARG A 145 11.10 2.57 15.30
CA ARG A 145 12.06 3.65 15.51
C ARG A 145 11.46 4.83 16.27
N LEU A 146 10.26 5.27 15.92
CA LEU A 146 9.59 6.37 16.63
C LEU A 146 9.24 5.97 18.07
N ALA A 147 8.85 4.72 18.30
CA ALA A 147 8.56 4.18 19.63
C ALA A 147 9.83 4.08 20.49
N ASP A 148 10.92 3.51 19.94
CA ASP A 148 12.23 3.38 20.59
C ASP A 148 12.85 4.72 20.95
N ASN A 149 12.45 5.78 20.24
CA ASN A 149 12.87 7.15 20.52
C ASN A 149 11.90 7.93 21.42
N ASP A 150 10.87 7.28 22.00
CA ASP A 150 9.84 7.88 22.86
C ASP A 150 9.00 8.99 22.19
N MET A 151 8.85 8.94 20.86
CA MET A 151 8.15 9.95 20.06
C MET A 151 6.66 9.68 19.88
N LEU A 152 6.19 8.51 20.28
CA LEU A 152 4.80 8.09 20.14
C LEU A 152 4.03 8.25 21.45
N VAL A 153 2.79 8.69 21.34
CA VAL A 153 1.87 8.85 22.47
C VAL A 153 0.85 7.72 22.47
N SER A 154 0.91 6.87 23.48
CA SER A 154 -0.02 5.74 23.66
C SER A 154 -1.43 6.18 24.11
N ASP A 155 -1.52 7.22 24.95
CA ASP A 155 -2.78 7.86 25.34
C ASP A 155 -2.66 9.40 25.28
N PRO A 156 -3.24 10.04 24.25
CA PRO A 156 -3.21 11.50 24.12
C PRO A 156 -3.87 12.25 25.26
N ARG A 157 -4.77 11.62 26.04
CA ARG A 157 -5.46 12.29 27.16
C ARG A 157 -4.54 12.53 28.34
N ALA A 158 -3.59 11.63 28.60
CA ALA A 158 -2.65 11.74 29.70
C ALA A 158 -1.75 12.99 29.60
N LEU A 159 -1.48 13.50 28.39
CA LEU A 159 -0.66 14.70 28.17
C LEU A 159 -1.37 16.02 28.48
N PHE A 160 -2.69 16.01 28.62
CA PHE A 160 -3.47 17.21 28.98
C PHE A 160 -3.76 17.30 30.49
N GLU A 161 -3.38 16.29 31.28
CA GLU A 161 -3.64 16.21 32.74
C GLU A 161 -2.42 16.61 33.61
N SER A 162 -1.30 17.00 32.99
CA SER A 162 -0.02 17.37 33.62
C SER A 162 0.33 18.84 33.47
#